data_AF-A0A381N4G5-F1
#
_entry.id   AF-A0A381N4G5-F1
#
_cell.length_a   1.000
_cell.length_b   1.000
_cell.length_c   1.000
_cell.angle_alpha   90.00
_cell.angle_beta   90.00
_cell.angle_gamma   90.00
#
_symmetry.space_group_name_H-M   'P 1'
#
loop_
_entity.id
_entity.type
_entity.pdbx_description
1 polymer ?
#
loop_
_entity_poly.entity_id
_entity_poly.type
_entity_poly.pdbx_seq_one_letter_code
_entity_poly.pdbx_strand_id
1 'polypeptide(L)'
;MSQENPSKDEQSFMYLVGTFQSSAWIAMGKMKNPMTDKVEQNLDQASFYIDLLNMMQAKTKGNLSEYEEQMLINTVSELKMNFIEEKKNPEEPIEEKKDDSEKNKSEEE
;
A
#
# COMPACT_ATOMS: atom_id res chain seq x y z
N MET A 1 -10.97 21.63 -19.91
CA MET A 1 -10.04 20.53 -19.66
C MET A 1 -10.89 19.28 -19.54
N SER A 2 -10.94 18.47 -20.59
CA SER A 2 -11.74 17.25 -20.61
C SER A 2 -11.07 16.26 -19.66
N GLN A 3 -11.73 15.92 -18.56
CA GLN A 3 -11.33 14.75 -17.80
C GLN A 3 -11.67 13.53 -18.66
N GLU A 4 -10.69 13.02 -19.40
CA GLU A 4 -10.79 11.69 -19.96
C GLU A 4 -10.77 10.69 -18.80
N ASN A 5 -11.82 9.87 -18.70
CA ASN A 5 -11.83 8.78 -17.74
C ASN A 5 -10.67 7.83 -18.07
N PRO A 6 -9.90 7.37 -17.07
CA PRO A 6 -8.80 6.46 -17.30
C PRO A 6 -9.30 5.20 -18.02
N SER A 7 -8.51 4.71 -18.97
CA SER A 7 -8.88 3.53 -19.75
C SER A 7 -9.05 2.31 -18.83
N LYS A 8 -9.73 1.27 -19.29
CA LYS A 8 -9.88 0.03 -18.50
C LYS A 8 -8.52 -0.59 -18.15
N ASP A 9 -7.55 -0.49 -19.06
CA ASP A 9 -6.20 -1.02 -18.87
C ASP A 9 -5.44 -0.20 -17.84
N GLU A 10 -5.56 1.12 -17.89
CA GLU A 10 -5.00 2.05 -16.89
C GLU A 10 -5.60 1.79 -15.50
N GLN A 11 -6.92 1.63 -15.40
CA GLN A 11 -7.58 1.25 -14.15
C GLN A 11 -7.06 -0.09 -13.60
N SER A 12 -6.84 -1.06 -14.47
CA SER A 12 -6.33 -2.38 -14.10
C SER A 12 -4.87 -2.30 -13.63
N PHE A 13 -4.05 -1.48 -14.30
CA PHE A 13 -2.66 -1.23 -13.91
C PHE A 13 -2.57 -0.55 -12.55
N MET A 14 -3.34 0.52 -12.35
CA MET A 14 -3.43 1.20 -11.04
C MET A 14 -3.85 0.25 -9.92
N TYR A 15 -4.87 -0.58 -10.16
CA TYR A 15 -5.32 -1.56 -9.19
C TYR A 15 -4.23 -2.59 -8.86
N LEU A 16 -3.48 -3.04 -9.86
CA LEU A 16 -2.36 -3.97 -9.67
C LEU A 16 -1.25 -3.34 -8.79
N VAL A 17 -0.86 -2.09 -9.09
CA VAL A 17 0.12 -1.34 -8.29
C VAL A 17 -0.37 -1.17 -6.85
N GLY A 18 -1.64 -0.76 -6.67
CA GLY A 18 -2.24 -0.57 -5.35
C GLY A 18 -2.34 -1.87 -4.53
N THR A 19 -2.54 -3.01 -5.19
CA THR A 19 -2.58 -4.34 -4.54
C THR A 19 -1.21 -4.70 -3.96
N PHE A 20 -0.13 -4.52 -4.73
CA PHE A 20 1.22 -4.78 -4.24
C PHE A 20 1.67 -3.75 -3.20
N GLN A 21 1.27 -2.48 -3.35
CA GLN A 21 1.51 -1.45 -2.34
C GLN A 21 0.86 -1.84 -1.00
N SER A 22 -0.42 -2.20 -1.02
CA SER A 22 -1.15 -2.63 0.18
C SER A 22 -0.50 -3.86 0.83
N SER A 23 -0.08 -4.82 0.00
CA SER A 23 0.62 -6.02 0.48
C SER A 23 1.97 -5.69 1.14
N ALA A 24 2.71 -4.72 0.60
CA ALA A 24 3.93 -4.21 1.21
C ALA A 24 3.66 -3.52 2.56
N TRP A 25 2.60 -2.72 2.67
CA TRP A 25 2.19 -2.10 3.95
C TRP A 25 1.82 -3.11 5.02
N ILE A 26 1.05 -4.14 4.66
CA ILE A 26 0.71 -5.25 5.56
C ILE A 26 1.99 -5.96 6.00
N ALA A 27 2.88 -6.29 5.07
CA ALA A 27 4.15 -6.95 5.38
C ALA A 27 5.08 -6.08 6.22
N MET A 28 5.00 -4.75 6.11
CA MET A 28 5.72 -3.83 7.01
C MET A 28 5.12 -3.74 8.42
N GLY A 29 3.98 -4.40 8.68
CA GLY A 29 3.26 -4.28 9.95
C GLY A 29 2.55 -2.94 10.13
N LYS A 30 2.38 -2.17 9.05
CA LYS A 30 1.70 -0.86 9.09
C LYS A 30 0.20 -0.95 8.83
N MET A 31 -0.26 -2.10 8.35
CA MET A 31 -1.67 -2.39 8.12
C MET A 31 -2.02 -3.78 8.64
N LYS A 32 -3.24 -3.91 9.17
CA LYS A 32 -3.79 -5.19 9.59
C LYS A 32 -3.97 -6.12 8.39
N ASN A 33 -3.52 -7.36 8.52
CA ASN A 33 -3.77 -8.37 7.51
C ASN A 33 -5.26 -8.78 7.55
N PRO A 34 -6.03 -8.58 6.46
CA PRO A 34 -7.46 -8.87 6.43
C PRO A 34 -7.78 -10.37 6.48
N MET A 35 -6.80 -11.25 6.27
CA MET A 35 -6.99 -12.71 6.30
C MET A 35 -6.73 -13.31 7.68
N THR A 36 -5.79 -12.73 8.43
CA THR A 36 -5.39 -13.26 9.75
C THR A 36 -5.88 -12.41 10.91
N ASP A 37 -6.42 -11.22 10.63
CA ASP A 37 -6.78 -10.20 11.62
C ASP A 37 -5.62 -9.78 12.53
N LYS A 38 -4.38 -9.87 12.04
CA LYS A 38 -3.18 -9.51 12.82
C LYS A 38 -2.35 -8.44 12.14
N VAL A 39 -1.66 -7.67 12.96
CA VAL A 39 -0.57 -6.79 12.55
C VAL A 39 0.73 -7.52 12.84
N GLU A 40 1.35 -8.07 11.80
CA GLU A 40 2.62 -8.81 11.91
C GLU A 40 3.62 -8.20 10.93
N GLN A 41 4.83 -7.93 11.42
CA GLN A 41 5.91 -7.39 10.60
C GLN A 41 6.74 -8.54 10.00
N ASN A 42 6.87 -8.52 8.67
CA ASN A 42 7.72 -9.39 7.88
C ASN A 42 8.47 -8.55 6.82
N LEU A 43 9.63 -8.03 7.21
CA LEU A 43 10.45 -7.18 6.34
C LEU A 43 10.95 -7.90 5.09
N ASP A 44 11.19 -9.22 5.15
CA ASP A 44 11.59 -9.98 3.96
C ASP A 44 10.46 -9.98 2.92
N GLN A 45 9.21 -10.18 3.36
CA GLN A 45 8.04 -10.12 2.49
C GLN A 45 7.78 -8.69 1.98
N ALA A 46 8.00 -7.67 2.81
CA ALA A 46 7.88 -6.27 2.38
C ALA A 46 8.90 -5.95 1.28
N SER A 47 10.16 -6.36 1.46
CA SER A 47 11.22 -6.19 0.44
C SER A 47 10.84 -6.86 -0.87
N PHE A 48 10.28 -8.07 -0.83
CA PHE A 48 9.84 -8.79 -2.02
C PHE A 48 8.79 -7.99 -2.83
N TYR A 49 7.78 -7.41 -2.17
CA TYR A 49 6.78 -6.59 -2.87
C TYR A 49 7.36 -5.30 -3.44
N ILE A 50 8.30 -4.67 -2.73
CA ILE A 50 9.02 -3.49 -3.23
C ILE A 50 9.84 -3.85 -4.48
N ASP A 51 10.51 -5.01 -4.47
CA ASP A 51 11.27 -5.49 -5.61
C ASP A 51 10.38 -5.81 -6.82
N LEU A 52 9.18 -6.35 -6.60
CA LEU A 52 8.19 -6.56 -7.66
C LEU A 52 7.78 -5.23 -8.32
N LEU A 53 7.45 -4.22 -7.51
CA LEU A 53 7.07 -2.89 -8.03
C LEU A 53 8.23 -2.21 -8.75
N ASN A 54 9.46 -2.34 -8.23
CA ASN A 54 10.67 -1.84 -8.85
C ASN A 54 10.96 -2.54 -10.20
N MET A 55 10.75 -3.86 -10.25
CA MET A 55 10.83 -4.65 -11.50
C MET A 55 9.77 -4.20 -12.50
N MET A 56 8.53 -3.98 -12.07
CA MET A 56 7.47 -3.45 -12.92
C MET A 56 7.90 -2.12 -13.53
N GLN A 57 8.39 -1.18 -12.72
CA GLN A 57 8.87 0.13 -13.20
C GLN A 57 9.94 -0.01 -14.30
N ALA A 58 10.90 -0.91 -14.11
CA ALA A 58 11.96 -1.15 -15.08
C ALA A 58 11.44 -1.82 -16.37
N LYS A 59 10.49 -2.75 -16.25
CA LYS A 59 9.96 -3.52 -17.39
C LYS A 59 8.89 -2.79 -18.18
N THR A 60 8.17 -1.84 -17.58
CA THR A 60 7.11 -1.08 -18.25
C THR A 60 7.57 0.31 -18.72
N LYS A 61 8.85 0.66 -18.51
CA LYS A 61 9.40 1.94 -18.92
C LYS A 61 9.15 2.24 -20.40
N GLY A 62 8.61 3.43 -20.68
CA GLY A 62 8.25 3.87 -22.03
C GLY A 62 6.92 3.32 -22.55
N ASN A 63 6.21 2.52 -21.74
CA ASN A 63 4.92 1.92 -22.07
C ASN A 63 3.78 2.40 -21.15
N LEU A 64 4.09 3.31 -20.21
CA LEU A 64 3.15 3.88 -19.25
C LEU A 64 2.73 5.29 -19.67
N SER A 65 1.51 5.69 -19.31
CA SER A 65 1.11 7.09 -19.31
C SER A 65 1.94 7.87 -18.28
N GLU A 66 2.02 9.20 -18.44
CA GLU A 66 2.73 10.06 -17.48
C GLU A 66 2.15 9.90 -16.06
N TYR A 67 0.84 9.71 -15.96
CA TYR A 67 0.16 9.51 -14.69
C TYR A 67 0.51 8.15 -14.06
N GLU A 68 0.49 7.07 -14.83
CA GLU A 68 0.87 5.72 -14.38
C GLU A 68 2.33 5.67 -13.93
N GLU A 69 3.23 6.28 -14.70
CA GLU A 69 4.65 6.35 -14.37
C GLU A 69 4.88 7.11 -13.06
N GLN A 70 4.25 8.28 -12.89
CA GLN A 70 4.35 9.06 -11.66
C GLN A 70 3.76 8.33 -10.46
N MET A 71 2.61 7.68 -10.62
CA MET A 71 2.02 6.86 -9.56
C MET A 71 3.03 5.79 -9.11
N LEU A 72 3.57 5.01 -10.04
CA LEU A 72 4.47 3.91 -9.71
C LEU A 72 5.78 4.41 -9.07
N ILE A 73 6.34 5.51 -9.57
CA ILE A 73 7.53 6.16 -8.97
C ILE A 73 7.25 6.56 -7.52
N ASN A 74 6.12 7.21 -7.27
CA ASN A 74 5.74 7.68 -5.94
C ASN A 74 5.53 6.50 -4.99
N THR A 75 4.78 5.50 -5.40
CA THR A 75 4.54 4.27 -4.62
C THR A 75 5.86 3.57 -4.27
N VAL A 76 6.75 3.34 -5.23
CA VAL A 76 8.04 2.68 -4.96
C VAL A 76 8.91 3.49 -4.01
N SER A 77 8.94 4.82 -4.19
CA SER A 77 9.75 5.71 -3.35
C SER A 77 9.24 5.76 -1.91
N GLU A 78 7.93 5.89 -1.74
CA GLU A 78 7.26 5.87 -0.43
C GLU A 78 7.55 4.55 0.31
N LEU A 79 7.33 3.41 -0.36
CA LEU A 79 7.54 2.11 0.25
C LEU A 79 9.02 1.88 0.64
N LYS A 80 9.97 2.32 -0.19
CA LYS A 80 11.41 2.22 0.13
C LYS A 80 11.78 3.05 1.36
N MET A 81 11.26 4.26 1.48
CA MET A 81 11.52 5.11 2.65
C MET A 81 10.95 4.48 3.92
N ASN A 82 9.69 4.06 3.87
CA ASN A 82 9.03 3.39 5.00
C ASN A 82 9.74 2.10 5.38
N PHE A 83 10.16 1.29 4.40
CA PHE A 83 10.91 0.07 4.66
C PHE A 83 12.24 0.33 5.39
N ILE A 84 12.96 1.39 5.01
CA ILE A 84 14.20 1.78 5.69
C ILE A 84 13.93 2.24 7.12
N GLU A 85 12.83 2.95 7.36
CA GLU A 85 12.40 3.35 8.71
C GLU A 85 12.07 2.14 9.58
N GLU A 86 11.23 1.23 9.09
CA GLU A 86 10.87 0.00 9.79
C GLU A 86 12.10 -0.89 10.07
N LYS A 87 13.02 -0.97 9.11
CA LYS A 87 14.28 -1.72 9.29
C LYS A 87 15.17 -1.12 10.39
N LYS A 88 15.07 0.19 10.66
CA LYS A 88 15.84 0.86 11.71
C LYS A 88 15.19 0.72 13.09
N ASN A 89 13.87 0.51 13.15
CA ASN A 89 13.10 0.31 14.38
C ASN A 89 12.34 -1.04 14.34
N PRO A 90 13.02 -2.17 14.55
CA PRO A 90 12.40 -3.51 14.47
C PRO A 90 11.41 -3.84 15.61
N GLU A 91 11.05 -2.89 16.48
CA GLU A 91 10.13 -3.12 17.61
C GLU A 91 9.19 -1.93 17.81
N GLU A 92 7.93 -2.09 17.43
CA GLU A 92 6.75 -1.99 18.30
C GLU A 92 5.53 -2.48 17.48
N PRO A 93 4.84 -3.57 17.88
CA PRO A 93 3.53 -3.88 17.34
C PRO A 93 2.65 -2.66 17.59
N ILE A 94 2.16 -2.03 16.53
CA ILE A 94 1.22 -0.91 16.64
C ILE A 94 -0.03 -1.47 17.32
N GLU A 95 -0.15 -1.29 18.63
CA GLU A 95 -1.37 -1.61 19.37
C GLU A 95 -2.53 -0.93 18.67
N GLU A 96 -3.56 -1.71 18.35
CA GLU A 96 -4.80 -1.25 17.78
C GLU A 96 -5.28 -0.02 18.57
N LYS A 97 -5.19 1.17 17.98
CA LYS A 97 -6.10 2.25 18.34
C LYS A 97 -7.47 1.76 17.93
N LYS A 98 -8.16 1.11 18.87
CA LYS A 98 -9.60 0.87 18.82
C LYS A 98 -10.23 2.19 18.42
N ASP A 99 -10.77 2.22 17.21
CA ASP A 99 -11.71 3.25 16.80
C ASP A 99 -12.93 3.10 17.71
N ASP A 100 -12.91 3.83 18.81
CA ASP A 100 -14.04 4.00 19.72
C ASP A 100 -15.01 4.96 19.03
N SER A 101 -15.73 4.44 18.04
CA SER A 101 -16.83 5.11 17.36
C SER A 101 -18.13 4.29 17.48
N GLU A 102 -18.33 3.63 18.63
CA GLU A 102 -19.65 3.18 19.10
C GLU A 102 -20.04 3.89 20.41
N LYS A 103 -20.53 5.13 20.30
CA LYS A 103 -21.56 5.64 21.23
C LYS A 103 -22.20 6.95 20.73
N ASN A 104 -23.35 6.82 20.08
CA ASN A 104 -24.60 7.44 20.57
C ASN A 104 -25.74 7.16 19.58
N LYS A 105 -26.41 6.02 19.79
CA LYS A 105 -27.86 5.97 19.60
C LYS A 105 -28.46 4.92 20.52
N SER A 106 -28.53 5.27 21.80
CA SER A 106 -29.47 4.68 22.75
C SER A 106 -30.40 5.80 23.21
N GLU A 107 -31.63 5.37 23.53
CA GLU A 107 -32.76 6.11 24.10
C GLU A 107 -33.65 6.82 23.07
N GLU A 108 -34.97 6.64 23.04
CA GLU A 108 -35.92 5.70 23.67
C GLU A 108 -37.30 6.12 23.10
N GLU A 109 -38.23 5.16 23.01
CA GLU A 109 -39.70 5.32 22.87
C GLU A 109 -40.30 6.09 21.67
#